data_AF-A0A4X2JNW0-F1
#
_entry.id   AF-A0A4X2JNW0-F1
#
_cell.length_a   1.000
_cell.length_b   1.000
_cell.length_c   1.000
_cell.angle_alpha   90.00
_cell.angle_beta   90.00
_cell.angle_gamma   90.00
#
_symmetry.space_group_name_H-M   'P 1'
#
loop_
_entity.id
_entity.type
_entity.pdbx_description
1 polymer ?
#
loop_
_entity_poly.entity_id
_entity_poly.type
_entity_poly.pdbx_seq_one_letter_code
_entity_poly.pdbx_strand_id
1 'polypeptide(L)'
;TVIEKHEDHCLKGCSGHSYIRKNWLGSVIFPFSALLQQPKFTDEPDITLLQRAQIFRKDCEAMFPNRRIITTVFNDEGTNILVTRYIRALNPPKQLLDLFLSDSNATLDIIARFVSLIPCLPDTLNENDGFDIWMSPERCINLTIGNKEEHAILLCNYFLYFGKKAWVLLGTSTLEGQVAYVLTQETSEYLLWNPLTGQSHKQFDPFCPLQSADCLFDNENVWFNIQHNSTPMSVHFDNSRESSWKQLLPKNIQIQWMKSETAQPKEILYFDTNKSMVEDLKNRIERTLKCKLMEWRPKQPTRWNRQCTAILRQILPKLELGTGSLVSTEDESEFERLLQFYWVSGFPIQLPYTDLQSITNAVYQTGIHSSEFPQTEFALAVYIHAYPNNILSIWIYLASLVRHQ
;
A
#
# COMPACT_ATOMS: atom_id res chain seq x y z
N THR A 1 8.13 -15.39 -51.54
CA THR A 1 9.02 -16.39 -50.91
C THR A 1 8.22 -17.10 -49.84
N VAL A 2 8.01 -18.40 -50.08
CA VAL A 2 7.34 -19.45 -49.28
C VAL A 2 6.51 -19.00 -48.06
N ILE A 3 5.18 -19.14 -48.17
CA ILE A 3 4.26 -19.19 -47.03
C ILE A 3 4.21 -20.65 -46.59
N GLU A 4 4.82 -20.98 -45.46
CA GLU A 4 4.55 -22.25 -44.76
C GLU A 4 3.20 -22.11 -44.05
N LYS A 5 2.22 -22.92 -44.48
CA LYS A 5 0.97 -23.14 -43.77
C LYS A 5 1.24 -24.18 -42.68
N HIS A 6 1.22 -23.77 -41.41
CA HIS A 6 0.92 -24.68 -40.33
C HIS A 6 -0.60 -24.80 -40.21
N GLU A 7 -1.14 -25.97 -40.55
CA GLU A 7 -2.51 -26.34 -40.22
C GLU A 7 -2.60 -26.69 -38.74
N ASP A 8 -3.02 -25.75 -37.91
CA ASP A 8 -3.51 -26.07 -36.57
C ASP A 8 -4.93 -26.62 -36.69
N HIS A 9 -5.09 -27.91 -36.34
CA HIS A 9 -6.38 -28.54 -36.12
C HIS A 9 -7.05 -27.93 -34.89
N CYS A 10 -7.64 -26.74 -35.06
CA CYS A 10 -8.51 -26.14 -34.07
C CYS A 10 -9.94 -26.69 -34.25
N LEU A 11 -10.50 -27.28 -33.18
CA LEU A 11 -11.90 -27.68 -33.13
C LEU A 11 -12.78 -26.44 -33.39
N LYS A 12 -13.70 -26.56 -34.35
CA LYS A 12 -14.64 -25.50 -34.76
C LYS A 12 -15.43 -24.98 -33.55
N GLY A 13 -15.16 -23.73 -33.17
CA GLY A 13 -16.03 -22.98 -32.26
C GLY A 13 -15.31 -22.10 -31.24
N CYS A 14 -14.39 -21.22 -31.66
CA CYS A 14 -13.88 -20.14 -30.80
C CYS A 14 -13.58 -18.91 -31.66
N SER A 15 -14.48 -17.93 -31.68
CA SER A 15 -14.19 -16.60 -32.21
C SER A 15 -13.38 -15.84 -31.16
N GLY A 16 -12.06 -15.72 -31.38
CA GLY A 16 -11.21 -14.84 -30.58
C GLY A 16 -11.57 -13.38 -30.82
N HIS A 17 -12.10 -12.70 -29.81
CA HIS A 17 -12.21 -11.24 -29.81
C HIS A 17 -10.88 -10.66 -29.33
N SER A 18 -10.08 -10.12 -30.25
CA SER A 18 -8.89 -9.33 -29.93
C SER A 18 -9.29 -7.87 -29.70
N TYR A 19 -9.27 -7.41 -28.46
CA TYR A 19 -9.32 -5.98 -28.15
C TYR A 19 -7.91 -5.41 -28.19
N ILE A 20 -7.56 -4.73 -29.28
CA ILE A 20 -6.32 -3.96 -29.38
C ILE A 20 -6.64 -2.52 -28.97
N ARG A 21 -6.32 -2.17 -27.72
CA ARG A 21 -6.20 -0.76 -27.32
C ARG A 21 -4.72 -0.43 -27.19
N LYS A 22 -4.20 0.38 -28.11
CA LYS A 22 -2.81 0.84 -28.12
C LYS A 22 -2.58 1.80 -26.96
N ASN A 23 -2.11 1.30 -25.82
CA ASN A 23 -1.32 2.03 -24.84
C ASN A 23 -0.24 1.05 -24.32
N TRP A 24 1.00 1.51 -24.24
CA TRP A 24 2.20 0.71 -23.98
C TRP A 24 2.25 0.12 -22.56
N LEU A 25 1.53 -0.97 -22.32
CA LEU A 25 1.76 -1.90 -21.23
C LEU A 25 1.74 -3.31 -21.85
N GLY A 26 2.74 -4.12 -21.50
CA GLY A 26 3.00 -5.42 -22.13
C GLY A 26 1.74 -6.29 -22.21
N SER A 27 1.58 -6.99 -23.33
CA SER A 27 0.54 -8.00 -23.48
C SER A 27 0.83 -9.14 -22.50
N VAL A 28 0.03 -9.26 -21.45
CA VAL A 28 -0.01 -10.49 -20.64
C VAL A 28 -0.74 -11.54 -21.47
N ILE A 29 0.01 -12.45 -22.06
CA ILE A 29 -0.54 -13.62 -22.76
C ILE A 29 -0.75 -14.69 -21.70
N PHE A 30 -2.00 -14.88 -21.27
CA PHE A 30 -2.36 -16.02 -20.44
C PHE A 30 -2.33 -17.29 -21.30
N PRO A 31 -1.49 -18.30 -21.00
CA PRO A 31 -1.64 -19.59 -21.62
C PRO A 31 -2.94 -20.22 -21.11
N PHE A 32 -3.90 -20.44 -22.00
CA PHE A 32 -5.20 -21.04 -21.67
C PHE A 32 -5.07 -22.42 -21.01
N SER A 33 -3.88 -23.05 -21.06
CA SER A 33 -3.57 -24.28 -20.34
C SER A 33 -3.51 -24.12 -18.81
N ALA A 34 -3.30 -22.91 -18.27
CA ALA A 34 -3.31 -22.67 -16.81
C ALA A 34 -4.72 -22.82 -16.20
N LEU A 35 -5.77 -22.57 -16.98
CA LEU A 35 -7.16 -22.75 -16.55
C LEU A 35 -7.62 -24.22 -16.54
N LEU A 36 -6.84 -25.14 -17.11
CA LEU A 36 -7.23 -26.54 -17.31
C LEU A 36 -6.32 -27.57 -16.64
N GLN A 37 -5.22 -27.16 -16.00
CA GLN A 37 -4.40 -28.08 -15.21
C GLN A 37 -4.84 -28.07 -13.74
N GLN A 38 -5.86 -28.87 -13.44
CA GLN A 38 -6.03 -29.37 -12.08
C GLN A 38 -4.78 -30.22 -11.75
N PRO A 39 -4.08 -29.97 -10.62
CA PRO A 39 -3.00 -30.85 -10.20
C PRO A 39 -3.57 -32.25 -10.02
N LYS A 40 -2.90 -33.26 -10.59
CA LYS A 40 -3.29 -34.67 -10.47
C LYS A 40 -3.37 -35.03 -8.99
N PHE A 41 -4.59 -35.32 -8.56
CA PHE A 41 -4.96 -35.79 -7.23
C PHE A 41 -4.26 -37.12 -6.93
N THR A 42 -3.57 -37.20 -5.80
CA THR A 42 -3.15 -38.45 -5.18
C THR A 42 -4.28 -38.96 -4.30
N ASP A 43 -4.70 -40.20 -4.53
CA ASP A 43 -5.84 -40.86 -3.90
C ASP A 43 -5.61 -41.13 -2.40
N GLU A 44 -6.26 -40.35 -1.54
CA GLU A 44 -6.72 -40.75 -0.18
C GLU A 44 -8.11 -40.11 0.07
N PRO A 45 -9.01 -40.71 0.87
CA PRO A 45 -10.41 -40.27 1.00
C PRO A 45 -10.59 -39.08 1.96
N ASP A 46 -9.61 -38.19 2.04
CA ASP A 46 -9.58 -37.04 2.94
C ASP A 46 -9.73 -35.73 2.16
N ILE A 47 -10.66 -34.88 2.61
CA ILE A 47 -10.93 -33.54 2.08
C ILE A 47 -9.60 -32.79 1.88
N THR A 48 -9.29 -32.39 0.64
CA THR A 48 -8.08 -31.60 0.37
C THR A 48 -8.08 -30.29 1.16
N LEU A 49 -6.91 -29.74 1.51
CA LEU A 49 -6.83 -28.48 2.26
C LEU A 49 -7.59 -27.32 1.59
N LEU A 50 -7.59 -27.28 0.26
CA LEU A 50 -8.36 -26.30 -0.52
C LEU A 50 -9.87 -26.52 -0.39
N GLN A 51 -10.36 -27.76 -0.45
CA GLN A 51 -11.77 -28.06 -0.22
C GLN A 51 -12.19 -27.71 1.22
N ARG A 52 -11.33 -27.99 2.22
CA ARG A 52 -11.59 -27.56 3.60
C ARG A 52 -11.71 -26.05 3.70
N ALA A 53 -10.81 -25.31 3.05
CA ALA A 53 -10.85 -23.85 3.02
C ALA A 53 -12.10 -23.28 2.37
N GLN A 54 -12.62 -23.93 1.33
CA GLN A 54 -13.87 -23.58 0.68
C GLN A 54 -15.09 -23.87 1.58
N ILE A 55 -15.14 -25.04 2.24
CA ILE A 55 -16.21 -25.38 3.18
C ILE A 55 -16.21 -24.39 4.34
N PHE A 56 -15.04 -24.13 4.93
CA PHE A 56 -14.89 -23.18 6.03
C PHE A 56 -15.37 -21.78 5.65
N ARG A 57 -15.01 -21.30 4.45
CA ARG A 57 -15.47 -20.01 3.93
C ARG A 57 -17.00 -19.96 3.85
N LYS A 58 -17.63 -20.95 3.20
CA LYS A 58 -19.09 -21.02 3.05
C LYS A 58 -19.81 -21.08 4.40
N ASP A 59 -19.29 -21.85 5.35
CA ASP A 59 -19.87 -21.96 6.70
C ASP A 59 -19.82 -20.61 7.44
N CYS A 60 -18.72 -19.87 7.30
CA CYS A 60 -18.54 -18.56 7.94
C CYS A 60 -19.43 -17.49 7.29
N GLU A 61 -19.52 -17.45 5.96
CA GLU A 61 -20.41 -16.56 5.21
C GLU A 61 -21.89 -16.83 5.54
N ALA A 62 -22.27 -18.10 5.70
CA ALA A 62 -23.63 -18.46 6.11
C ALA A 62 -23.96 -18.01 7.54
N MET A 63 -22.97 -18.00 8.44
CA MET A 63 -23.16 -17.61 9.84
C MET A 63 -23.12 -16.08 10.02
N PHE A 64 -22.27 -15.38 9.28
CA PHE A 64 -22.07 -13.93 9.36
C PHE A 64 -21.93 -13.31 7.95
N PRO A 65 -23.04 -13.02 7.25
CA PRO A 65 -23.03 -12.66 5.83
C PRO A 65 -22.36 -11.30 5.52
N ASN A 66 -22.26 -10.43 6.52
CA ASN A 66 -21.66 -9.09 6.37
C ASN A 66 -20.16 -9.06 6.71
N ARG A 67 -19.56 -10.20 7.08
CA ARG A 67 -18.14 -10.27 7.49
C ARG A 67 -17.28 -10.77 6.35
N ARG A 68 -16.16 -10.09 6.14
CA ARG A 68 -15.20 -10.45 5.10
C ARG A 68 -14.39 -11.69 5.49
N ILE A 69 -14.21 -12.61 4.54
CA ILE A 69 -13.36 -13.79 4.72
C ILE A 69 -12.67 -14.15 3.40
N ILE A 70 -11.35 -14.35 3.47
CA ILE A 70 -10.55 -14.87 2.37
C ILE A 70 -9.69 -16.00 2.93
N THR A 71 -9.83 -17.20 2.36
CA THR A 71 -9.07 -18.39 2.77
C THR A 71 -8.10 -18.86 1.69
N THR A 72 -8.48 -18.73 0.43
CA THR A 72 -7.67 -19.12 -0.74
C THR A 72 -7.75 -18.07 -1.83
N VAL A 73 -6.66 -17.91 -2.59
CA VAL A 73 -6.53 -16.97 -3.72
C VAL A 73 -5.73 -17.61 -4.84
N PHE A 74 -5.87 -17.10 -6.05
CA PHE A 74 -5.00 -17.49 -7.15
C PHE A 74 -3.69 -16.71 -7.06
N ASN A 75 -2.56 -17.38 -7.29
CA ASN A 75 -1.30 -16.69 -7.51
C ASN A 75 -1.21 -16.16 -8.95
N ASP A 76 -0.16 -15.41 -9.22
CA ASP A 76 0.21 -14.87 -10.53
C ASP A 76 0.56 -15.95 -11.58
N GLU A 77 0.64 -17.21 -11.18
CA GLU A 77 0.80 -18.39 -12.05
C GLU A 77 -0.55 -19.10 -12.33
N GLY A 78 -1.66 -18.63 -11.76
CA GLY A 78 -2.98 -19.23 -11.91
C GLY A 78 -3.23 -20.46 -11.03
N THR A 79 -2.41 -20.68 -10.00
CA THR A 79 -2.59 -21.76 -9.02
C THR A 79 -3.35 -21.25 -7.81
N ASN A 80 -4.40 -21.97 -7.41
CA ASN A 80 -5.16 -21.66 -6.20
C ASN A 80 -4.41 -22.14 -4.95
N ILE A 81 -4.07 -21.21 -4.05
CA ILE A 81 -3.29 -21.46 -2.84
C ILE A 81 -3.95 -20.84 -1.60
N LEU A 82 -3.61 -21.35 -0.42
CA LEU A 82 -4.04 -20.77 0.86
C LEU A 82 -3.37 -19.42 1.10
N VAL A 83 -4.11 -18.44 1.64
CA VAL A 83 -3.59 -17.10 1.95
C VAL A 83 -2.41 -17.12 2.92
N THR A 84 -2.36 -18.12 3.80
CA THR A 84 -1.26 -18.33 4.77
C THR A 84 0.08 -18.57 4.08
N ARG A 85 0.11 -18.98 2.80
CA ARG A 85 1.35 -19.15 2.01
C ARG A 85 2.02 -17.84 1.65
N TYR A 86 1.33 -16.71 1.74
CA TYR A 86 1.93 -15.40 1.51
C TYR A 86 2.65 -14.83 2.73
N ILE A 87 2.41 -15.43 3.91
CA ILE A 87 2.97 -14.93 5.16
C ILE A 87 4.29 -15.63 5.48
N ARG A 88 5.36 -14.84 5.58
CA ARG A 88 6.72 -15.26 5.89
C ARG A 88 7.52 -14.04 6.31
N ALA A 89 8.41 -14.18 7.29
CA ALA A 89 9.39 -13.13 7.58
C ALA A 89 10.24 -12.80 6.34
N LEU A 90 10.16 -11.56 5.83
CA LEU A 90 10.91 -11.07 4.67
C LEU A 90 11.65 -9.78 5.04
N ASN A 91 12.87 -9.62 4.53
CA ASN A 91 13.70 -8.44 4.82
C ASN A 91 13.14 -7.18 4.16
N PRO A 92 13.01 -6.04 4.87
CA PRO A 92 12.80 -4.75 4.24
C PRO A 92 14.10 -4.25 3.55
N PRO A 93 14.03 -3.15 2.77
CA PRO A 93 15.24 -2.55 2.21
C PRO A 93 16.24 -2.16 3.30
N LYS A 94 17.53 -2.47 3.10
CA LYS A 94 18.61 -2.22 4.08
C LYS A 94 18.69 -0.76 4.53
N GLN A 95 18.42 0.18 3.60
CA GLN A 95 18.40 1.61 3.89
C GLN A 95 17.41 1.98 4.99
N LEU A 96 16.34 1.20 5.23
CA LEU A 96 15.37 1.42 6.30
C LEU A 96 15.81 0.82 7.65
N LEU A 97 16.66 -0.21 7.61
CA LEU A 97 17.18 -0.88 8.81
C LEU A 97 18.14 0.02 9.58
N ASP A 98 18.90 0.84 8.86
CA ASP A 98 20.01 1.62 9.41
C ASP A 98 19.57 2.99 9.99
N LEU A 99 18.31 3.41 9.79
CA LEU A 99 17.84 4.76 10.13
C LEU A 99 17.66 4.99 11.64
N PHE A 100 17.11 4.01 12.36
CA PHE A 100 16.76 4.14 13.77
C PHE A 100 17.23 2.94 14.59
N LEU A 101 18.55 2.71 14.58
CA LEU A 101 19.21 1.60 15.29
C LEU A 101 18.82 1.47 16.79
N SER A 102 18.35 2.55 17.42
CA SER A 102 17.96 2.60 18.83
C SER A 102 16.45 2.71 19.10
N ASP A 103 15.61 2.96 18.09
CA ASP A 103 14.16 3.14 18.27
C ASP A 103 13.38 2.16 17.39
N SER A 104 12.97 1.05 18.00
CA SER A 104 12.22 0.01 17.32
C SER A 104 10.84 0.49 16.84
N ASN A 105 10.19 1.45 17.50
CA ASN A 105 8.84 1.89 17.10
C ASN A 105 8.93 2.84 15.91
N ALA A 106 9.85 3.81 15.97
CA ALA A 106 10.12 4.71 14.83
C ALA A 106 10.54 3.93 13.57
N THR A 107 11.24 2.80 13.73
CA THR A 107 11.59 1.91 12.62
C THR A 107 10.34 1.31 11.96
N LEU A 108 9.36 0.83 12.74
CA LEU A 108 8.12 0.27 12.21
C LEU A 108 7.27 1.33 11.50
N ASP A 109 7.22 2.55 12.02
CA ASP A 109 6.51 3.68 11.40
C ASP A 109 7.09 4.00 10.01
N ILE A 110 8.42 4.04 9.88
CA ILE A 110 9.07 4.22 8.57
C ILE A 110 8.76 3.06 7.62
N ILE A 111 8.71 1.83 8.11
CA ILE A 111 8.40 0.67 7.27
C ILE A 111 6.95 0.72 6.79
N ALA A 112 6.02 1.05 7.67
CA ALA A 112 4.61 1.23 7.31
C ALA A 112 4.46 2.35 6.26
N ARG A 113 5.16 3.47 6.46
CA ARG A 113 5.25 4.55 5.47
C ARG A 113 5.86 4.10 4.15
N PHE A 114 6.92 3.31 4.16
CA PHE A 114 7.52 2.78 2.93
C PHE A 114 6.53 1.92 2.14
N VAL A 115 5.78 1.05 2.81
CA VAL A 115 4.74 0.24 2.17
C VAL A 115 3.63 1.12 1.61
N SER A 116 3.21 2.16 2.32
CA SER A 116 2.16 3.09 1.84
C SER A 116 2.57 3.95 0.63
N LEU A 117 3.86 3.95 0.28
CA LEU A 117 4.34 4.62 -0.93
C LEU A 117 4.15 3.80 -2.20
N ILE A 118 3.84 2.51 -2.08
CA ILE A 118 3.54 1.67 -3.22
C ILE A 118 2.13 2.05 -3.70
N PRO A 119 1.94 2.37 -4.98
CA PRO A 119 0.62 2.63 -5.53
C PRO A 119 -0.34 1.46 -5.34
N CYS A 120 -1.51 1.73 -4.76
CA CYS A 120 -2.59 0.76 -4.68
C CYS A 120 -3.51 0.88 -5.90
N LEU A 121 -3.80 -0.25 -6.55
CA LEU A 121 -4.82 -0.31 -7.60
C LEU A 121 -6.20 -0.01 -7.00
N PRO A 122 -7.03 0.82 -7.65
CA PRO A 122 -8.41 1.01 -7.24
C PRO A 122 -9.20 -0.29 -7.44
N ASP A 123 -10.15 -0.56 -6.55
CA ASP A 123 -11.01 -1.74 -6.62
C ASP A 123 -11.70 -1.78 -7.99
N THR A 124 -11.54 -2.88 -8.74
CA THR A 124 -12.30 -3.08 -9.98
C THR A 124 -13.76 -3.29 -9.60
N LEU A 125 -14.65 -2.43 -10.13
CA LEU A 125 -16.08 -2.30 -9.82
C LEU A 125 -16.96 -3.58 -9.90
N ASN A 126 -16.39 -4.74 -10.19
CA ASN A 126 -17.08 -6.02 -10.30
C ASN A 126 -16.60 -7.00 -9.21
N GLU A 127 -16.82 -6.67 -7.94
CA GLU A 127 -16.51 -7.53 -6.78
C GLU A 127 -17.33 -8.85 -6.72
N ASN A 128 -18.26 -9.08 -7.66
CA ASN A 128 -19.24 -10.17 -7.56
C ASN A 128 -18.99 -11.41 -8.41
N ASP A 129 -17.92 -11.50 -9.22
CA ASP A 129 -17.69 -12.71 -10.05
C ASP A 129 -16.21 -12.99 -10.42
N GLY A 130 -15.27 -12.25 -9.82
CA GLY A 130 -13.84 -12.39 -10.08
C GLY A 130 -13.14 -13.30 -9.07
N PHE A 131 -12.16 -14.07 -9.54
CA PHE A 131 -11.20 -14.71 -8.65
C PHE A 131 -10.18 -13.67 -8.18
N ASP A 132 -9.93 -13.60 -6.86
CA ASP A 132 -8.86 -12.79 -6.31
C ASP A 132 -7.50 -13.37 -6.73
N ILE A 133 -6.76 -12.60 -7.53
CA ILE A 133 -5.39 -12.90 -7.92
C ILE A 133 -4.47 -12.04 -7.07
N TRP A 134 -3.58 -12.68 -6.31
CA TRP A 134 -2.54 -11.99 -5.54
C TRP A 134 -1.17 -12.26 -6.14
N MET A 135 -0.34 -11.23 -6.11
CA MET A 135 1.08 -11.29 -6.45
C MET A 135 1.92 -11.57 -5.21
N SER A 136 3.12 -12.11 -5.43
CA SER A 136 4.10 -12.20 -4.34
C SER A 136 4.55 -10.80 -3.88
N PRO A 137 4.94 -10.65 -2.59
CA PRO A 137 5.58 -9.44 -2.07
C PRO A 137 6.74 -8.91 -2.93
N GLU A 138 7.57 -9.82 -3.48
CA GLU A 138 8.66 -9.46 -4.38
C GLU A 138 8.15 -8.85 -5.70
N ARG A 139 7.09 -9.40 -6.29
CA ARG A 139 6.48 -8.83 -7.49
C ARG A 139 5.83 -7.47 -7.22
N CYS A 140 5.16 -7.31 -6.08
CA CYS A 140 4.58 -6.03 -5.65
C CYS A 140 5.65 -4.92 -5.61
N ILE A 141 6.82 -5.22 -5.03
CA ILE A 141 7.97 -4.29 -5.01
C ILE A 141 8.54 -4.04 -6.42
N ASN A 142 8.75 -5.10 -7.21
CA ASN A 142 9.37 -4.98 -8.53
C ASN A 142 8.49 -4.24 -9.55
N LEU A 143 7.17 -4.39 -9.46
CA LEU A 143 6.20 -3.72 -10.33
C LEU A 143 5.74 -2.37 -9.77
N THR A 144 6.12 -2.03 -8.53
CA THR A 144 5.68 -0.82 -7.83
C THR A 144 4.16 -0.66 -7.83
N ILE A 145 3.45 -1.75 -7.59
CA ILE A 145 1.99 -1.75 -7.59
C ILE A 145 1.46 -2.94 -6.80
N GLY A 146 0.35 -2.75 -6.09
CA GLY A 146 -0.36 -3.83 -5.43
C GLY A 146 -1.81 -3.50 -5.11
N ASN A 147 -2.51 -4.43 -4.48
CA ASN A 147 -3.85 -4.24 -3.90
C ASN A 147 -3.78 -4.10 -2.36
N LYS A 148 -4.93 -3.88 -1.72
CA LYS A 148 -5.01 -3.63 -0.27
C LYS A 148 -4.43 -4.79 0.55
N GLU A 149 -4.70 -6.03 0.14
CA GLU A 149 -4.24 -7.25 0.81
C GLU A 149 -2.75 -7.47 0.63
N GLU A 150 -2.22 -7.26 -0.57
CA GLU A 150 -0.79 -7.38 -0.88
C GLU A 150 0.05 -6.37 -0.09
N HIS A 151 -0.46 -5.15 0.12
CA HIS A 151 0.19 -4.16 0.99
C HIS A 151 0.21 -4.65 2.45
N ALA A 152 -0.92 -5.17 2.95
CA ALA A 152 -0.99 -5.71 4.31
C ALA A 152 -0.07 -6.92 4.50
N ILE A 153 -0.02 -7.83 3.53
CA ILE A 153 0.87 -8.99 3.51
C ILE A 153 2.33 -8.55 3.54
N LEU A 154 2.71 -7.60 2.68
CA LEU A 154 4.08 -7.08 2.63
C LEU A 154 4.49 -6.47 3.98
N LEU A 155 3.64 -5.62 4.56
CA LEU A 155 3.89 -5.01 5.86
C LEU A 155 3.97 -6.05 6.99
N CYS A 156 3.05 -7.02 7.00
CA CYS A 156 3.05 -8.13 7.96
C CYS A 156 4.37 -8.92 7.88
N ASN A 157 4.83 -9.25 6.67
CA ASN A 157 6.08 -9.96 6.44
C ASN A 157 7.31 -9.19 6.93
N TYR A 158 7.32 -7.86 6.77
CA TYR A 158 8.37 -7.02 7.36
C TYR A 158 8.31 -7.05 8.89
N PHE A 159 7.14 -6.91 9.50
CA PHE A 159 7.02 -6.96 10.96
C PHE A 159 7.46 -8.32 11.54
N LEU A 160 7.13 -9.42 10.85
CA LEU A 160 7.64 -10.75 11.21
C LEU A 160 9.18 -10.83 11.12
N TYR A 161 9.80 -10.12 10.18
CA TYR A 161 11.27 -10.04 10.09
C TYR A 161 11.90 -9.35 11.30
N PHE A 162 11.22 -8.37 11.90
CA PHE A 162 11.62 -7.77 13.18
C PHE A 162 11.25 -8.63 14.40
N GLY A 163 10.72 -9.84 14.21
CA GLY A 163 10.31 -10.73 15.28
C GLY A 163 9.04 -10.28 16.01
N LYS A 164 8.25 -9.37 15.42
CA LYS A 164 6.95 -8.98 15.96
C LYS A 164 5.93 -10.09 15.72
N LYS A 165 4.97 -10.22 16.64
CA LYS A 165 3.77 -11.04 16.42
C LYS A 165 2.80 -10.23 15.58
N ALA A 166 2.62 -10.63 14.33
CA ALA A 166 1.85 -9.89 13.35
C ALA A 166 0.86 -10.80 12.60
N TRP A 167 -0.31 -10.25 12.28
CA TRP A 167 -1.36 -10.89 11.49
C TRP A 167 -1.91 -9.91 10.47
N VAL A 168 -2.34 -10.41 9.32
CA VAL A 168 -3.19 -9.62 8.42
C VAL A 168 -4.62 -9.67 8.93
N LEU A 169 -5.26 -8.51 9.06
CA LEU A 169 -6.63 -8.32 9.49
C LEU A 169 -7.49 -7.81 8.34
N LEU A 170 -8.47 -8.62 7.93
CA LEU A 170 -9.48 -8.24 6.95
C LEU A 170 -10.68 -7.62 7.65
N GLY A 171 -11.25 -6.59 7.03
CA GLY A 171 -12.42 -5.92 7.55
C GLY A 171 -12.97 -4.86 6.61
N THR A 172 -13.76 -3.95 7.17
CA THR A 172 -14.31 -2.80 6.46
C THR A 172 -13.97 -1.49 7.16
N SER A 173 -13.73 -0.45 6.39
CA SER A 173 -13.42 0.92 6.82
C SER A 173 -14.52 1.87 6.34
N THR A 174 -14.79 2.90 7.14
CA THR A 174 -15.78 3.94 6.79
C THR A 174 -15.41 4.67 5.49
N LEU A 175 -14.10 4.84 5.26
CA LEU A 175 -13.56 5.67 4.18
C LEU A 175 -13.23 4.86 2.92
N GLU A 176 -12.76 3.63 3.10
CA GLU A 176 -12.09 2.84 2.06
C GLU A 176 -12.89 1.59 1.62
N GLY A 177 -14.02 1.30 2.26
CA GLY A 177 -14.81 0.10 2.00
C GLY A 177 -14.11 -1.15 2.53
N GLN A 178 -13.95 -2.18 1.70
CA GLN A 178 -13.17 -3.38 2.09
C GLN A 178 -11.70 -3.01 2.32
N VAL A 179 -11.11 -3.47 3.42
CA VAL A 179 -9.72 -3.16 3.77
C VAL A 179 -8.95 -4.36 4.31
N ALA A 180 -7.63 -4.25 4.28
CA ALA A 180 -6.70 -5.17 4.92
C ALA A 180 -5.68 -4.36 5.74
N TYR A 181 -5.63 -4.63 7.04
CA TYR A 181 -4.77 -3.99 8.02
C TYR A 181 -3.73 -5.01 8.52
N VAL A 182 -2.70 -4.55 9.23
CA VAL A 182 -1.81 -5.43 9.97
C VAL A 182 -2.04 -5.24 11.47
N LEU A 183 -2.38 -6.32 12.16
CA LEU A 183 -2.50 -6.36 13.61
C LEU A 183 -1.17 -6.78 14.20
N THR A 184 -0.64 -6.03 15.16
CA THR A 184 0.54 -6.44 15.94
C THR A 184 0.21 -6.50 17.42
N GLN A 185 0.80 -7.46 18.13
CA GLN A 185 0.68 -7.59 19.58
C GLN A 185 1.91 -6.98 20.26
N GLU A 186 1.69 -5.89 21.01
CA GLU A 186 2.67 -5.33 21.96
C GLU A 186 2.39 -5.87 23.38
N THR A 187 3.24 -5.52 24.35
CA THR A 187 3.22 -6.12 25.71
C THR A 187 1.86 -6.09 26.43
N SER A 188 1.04 -5.07 26.19
CA SER A 188 -0.28 -4.93 26.82
C SER A 188 -1.39 -4.46 25.88
N GLU A 189 -1.09 -4.21 24.61
CA GLU A 189 -2.03 -3.62 23.67
C GLU A 189 -1.84 -4.15 22.25
N TYR A 190 -2.90 -4.05 21.46
CA TYR A 190 -2.87 -4.35 20.03
C TYR A 190 -2.79 -3.05 19.24
N LEU A 191 -1.92 -3.04 18.24
CA LEU A 191 -1.79 -1.94 17.27
C LEU A 191 -2.32 -2.40 15.91
N LEU A 192 -3.13 -1.53 15.30
CA LEU A 192 -3.76 -1.68 14.00
C LEU A 192 -3.05 -0.76 13.02
N TRP A 193 -2.32 -1.34 12.07
CA TRP A 193 -1.55 -0.61 11.07
C TRP A 193 -2.31 -0.60 9.75
N ASN A 194 -2.59 0.59 9.22
CA ASN A 194 -3.11 0.75 7.87
C ASN A 194 -1.93 0.79 6.89
N PRO A 195 -1.74 -0.24 6.05
CA PRO A 195 -0.60 -0.29 5.15
C PRO A 195 -0.70 0.70 3.97
N LEU A 196 -1.88 1.27 3.71
CA LEU A 196 -2.11 2.23 2.63
C LEU A 196 -1.86 3.68 3.06
N THR A 197 -1.92 3.98 4.36
CA THR A 197 -1.62 5.31 4.92
C THR A 197 -0.32 5.35 5.70
N GLY A 198 0.21 4.18 6.07
CA GLY A 198 1.39 4.05 6.92
C GLY A 198 1.13 4.43 8.38
N GLN A 199 -0.14 4.62 8.79
CA GLN A 199 -0.52 5.03 10.14
C GLN A 199 -0.80 3.83 11.04
N SER A 200 -0.46 3.97 12.32
CA SER A 200 -0.82 3.03 13.39
C SER A 200 -1.90 3.61 14.30
N HIS A 201 -2.84 2.76 14.71
CA HIS A 201 -3.89 3.07 15.65
C HIS A 201 -3.88 2.07 16.79
N LYS A 202 -4.11 2.55 18.00
CA LYS A 202 -4.35 1.65 19.13
C LYS A 202 -5.74 1.02 18.98
N GLN A 203 -5.92 -0.20 19.50
CA GLN A 203 -7.22 -0.88 19.48
C GLN A 203 -8.38 0.00 20.00
N PHE A 204 -8.13 0.80 21.05
CA PHE A 204 -9.13 1.66 21.70
C PHE A 204 -9.07 3.13 21.22
N ASP A 205 -8.40 3.39 20.09
CA ASP A 205 -8.32 4.72 19.50
C ASP A 205 -9.67 5.07 18.82
N PRO A 206 -10.39 6.12 19.26
CA PRO A 206 -11.65 6.53 18.64
C PRO A 206 -11.47 7.09 17.22
N PHE A 207 -10.24 7.43 16.81
CA PHE A 207 -9.93 7.92 15.47
C PHE A 207 -9.56 6.81 14.48
N CYS A 208 -9.54 5.54 14.92
CA CYS A 208 -9.32 4.42 14.01
C CYS A 208 -10.46 4.32 12.99
N PRO A 209 -10.19 4.41 11.67
CA PRO A 209 -11.24 4.40 10.65
C PRO A 209 -11.87 3.02 10.40
N LEU A 210 -11.25 1.96 10.94
CA LEU A 210 -11.67 0.57 10.81
C LEU A 210 -12.99 0.31 11.56
N GLN A 211 -14.01 -0.13 10.83
CA GLN A 211 -15.34 -0.40 11.37
C GLN A 211 -15.53 -1.86 11.78
N SER A 212 -14.96 -2.79 11.04
CA SER A 212 -15.07 -4.23 11.34
C SER A 212 -13.71 -4.93 11.30
N ALA A 213 -13.52 -5.88 12.21
CA ALA A 213 -12.42 -6.81 12.28
C ALA A 213 -13.00 -8.23 12.10
N ASP A 214 -12.88 -8.78 10.89
CA ASP A 214 -13.69 -9.92 10.45
C ASP A 214 -12.88 -11.22 10.39
N CYS A 215 -11.66 -11.16 9.84
CA CYS A 215 -10.83 -12.33 9.63
C CYS A 215 -9.36 -12.00 9.85
N LEU A 216 -8.64 -12.82 10.61
CA LEU A 216 -7.20 -12.75 10.81
C LEU A 216 -6.51 -13.90 10.08
N PHE A 217 -5.32 -13.67 9.56
CA PHE A 217 -4.46 -14.75 9.10
C PHE A 217 -2.98 -14.45 9.27
N ASP A 218 -2.20 -15.52 9.47
CA ASP A 218 -0.73 -15.52 9.46
C ASP A 218 -0.19 -16.72 8.66
N ASN A 219 1.06 -17.11 8.88
CA ASN A 219 1.67 -18.28 8.23
C ASN A 219 1.12 -19.61 8.74
N GLU A 220 0.46 -19.61 9.89
CA GLU A 220 -0.01 -20.81 10.57
C GLU A 220 -1.48 -21.11 10.29
N ASN A 221 -2.35 -20.09 10.33
CA ASN A 221 -3.79 -20.31 10.25
C ASN A 221 -4.57 -19.11 9.71
N VAL A 222 -5.87 -19.36 9.51
CA VAL A 222 -6.90 -18.35 9.29
C VAL A 222 -7.91 -18.44 10.43
N TRP A 223 -8.20 -17.31 11.07
CA TRP A 223 -9.14 -17.17 12.17
C TRP A 223 -10.28 -16.26 11.76
N PHE A 224 -11.50 -16.78 11.78
CA PHE A 224 -12.69 -16.01 11.52
C PHE A 224 -13.32 -15.52 12.83
N ASN A 225 -13.63 -14.23 12.91
CA ASN A 225 -14.24 -13.64 14.09
C ASN A 225 -15.69 -14.14 14.20
N ILE A 226 -16.04 -14.79 15.32
CA ILE A 226 -17.40 -15.25 15.64
C ILE A 226 -18.00 -14.53 16.84
N GLN A 227 -17.34 -13.49 17.34
CA GLN A 227 -17.87 -12.64 18.43
C GLN A 227 -19.11 -11.88 17.95
N HIS A 228 -19.98 -11.46 18.88
CA HIS A 228 -21.18 -10.70 18.53
C HIS A 228 -20.85 -9.37 17.82
N ASN A 229 -19.86 -8.64 18.35
CA ASN A 229 -19.40 -7.39 17.77
C ASN A 229 -18.13 -7.61 16.95
N SER A 230 -18.02 -6.92 15.82
CA SER A 230 -16.82 -6.88 14.98
C SER A 230 -16.08 -5.54 15.06
N THR A 231 -16.57 -4.54 15.80
CA THR A 231 -15.84 -3.27 15.92
C THR A 231 -14.51 -3.47 16.65
N PRO A 232 -13.39 -2.88 16.17
CA PRO A 232 -12.06 -3.13 16.76
C PRO A 232 -11.98 -2.88 18.27
N MET A 233 -12.65 -1.84 18.76
CA MET A 233 -12.71 -1.50 20.19
C MET A 233 -13.43 -2.56 21.04
N SER A 234 -14.32 -3.36 20.45
CA SER A 234 -15.11 -4.38 21.16
C SER A 234 -14.60 -5.81 20.92
N VAL A 235 -13.70 -5.99 19.95
CA VAL A 235 -13.16 -7.30 19.57
C VAL A 235 -12.04 -7.70 20.53
N HIS A 236 -12.12 -8.90 21.10
CA HIS A 236 -10.97 -9.48 21.79
C HIS A 236 -10.05 -10.15 20.77
N PHE A 237 -8.88 -9.59 20.51
CA PHE A 237 -7.91 -10.06 19.52
C PHE A 237 -7.08 -11.29 19.96
N ASP A 238 -7.35 -11.85 21.14
CA ASP A 238 -6.74 -13.10 21.59
C ASP A 238 -7.27 -14.28 20.75
N ASN A 239 -6.52 -14.63 19.69
CA ASN A 239 -6.84 -15.68 18.72
C ASN A 239 -6.71 -17.11 19.27
N SER A 240 -6.25 -17.28 20.52
CA SER A 240 -6.23 -18.58 21.19
C SER A 240 -7.62 -19.04 21.66
N ARG A 241 -8.58 -18.11 21.77
CA ARG A 241 -9.94 -18.38 22.24
C ARG A 241 -10.84 -18.87 21.12
N GLU A 242 -11.09 -20.18 21.07
CA GLU A 242 -11.98 -20.81 20.08
C GLU A 242 -13.43 -20.31 20.17
N SER A 243 -13.85 -19.74 21.30
CA SER A 243 -15.17 -19.10 21.47
C SER A 243 -15.30 -17.76 20.73
N SER A 244 -14.16 -17.12 20.42
CA SER A 244 -14.10 -15.80 19.78
C SER A 244 -13.61 -15.90 18.33
N TRP A 245 -12.75 -16.88 18.05
CA TRP A 245 -12.08 -17.05 16.76
C TRP A 245 -12.19 -18.48 16.28
N LYS A 246 -12.96 -18.70 15.21
CA LYS A 246 -13.09 -20.01 14.56
C LYS A 246 -11.88 -20.25 13.66
N GLN A 247 -11.19 -21.38 13.83
CA GLN A 247 -9.95 -21.70 13.10
C GLN A 247 -10.21 -22.53 11.85
N LEU A 248 -9.51 -22.23 10.76
CA LEU A 248 -9.55 -23.02 9.52
C LEU A 248 -8.83 -24.37 9.68
N LEU A 249 -7.62 -24.35 10.25
CA LEU A 249 -6.76 -25.51 10.39
C LEU A 249 -6.72 -25.98 11.86
N PRO A 250 -7.22 -27.17 12.17
CA PRO A 250 -7.03 -27.77 13.50
C PRO A 250 -5.54 -28.06 13.80
N LYS A 251 -5.18 -28.10 15.09
CA LYS A 251 -3.78 -28.21 15.56
C LYS A 251 -3.00 -29.39 14.96
N ASN A 252 -3.64 -30.55 14.78
CA ASN A 252 -3.00 -31.74 14.18
C ASN A 252 -2.59 -31.52 12.71
N ILE A 253 -3.37 -30.73 11.97
CA ILE A 253 -3.15 -30.45 10.55
C ILE A 253 -2.22 -29.25 10.38
N GLN A 254 -2.28 -28.28 11.29
CA GLN A 254 -1.34 -27.16 11.38
C GLN A 254 0.12 -27.63 11.49
N ILE A 255 0.40 -28.67 12.29
CA ILE A 255 1.76 -29.24 12.42
C ILE A 255 2.26 -29.83 11.10
N GLN A 256 1.39 -30.47 10.32
CA GLN A 256 1.74 -30.99 9.00
C GLN A 256 1.93 -29.85 7.99
N TRP A 257 1.07 -28.83 8.06
CA TRP A 257 1.13 -27.63 7.22
C TRP A 257 2.44 -26.85 7.40
N MET A 258 2.87 -26.62 8.63
CA MET A 258 4.11 -25.91 8.94
C MET A 258 5.37 -26.60 8.40
N LYS A 259 5.32 -27.91 8.14
CA LYS A 259 6.45 -28.67 7.57
C LYS A 259 6.56 -28.55 6.05
N SER A 260 5.55 -28.02 5.39
CA SER A 260 5.53 -27.86 3.94
C SER A 260 6.24 -26.57 3.54
N GLU A 261 7.11 -26.64 2.53
CA GLU A 261 7.87 -25.49 2.02
C GLU A 261 6.95 -24.32 1.61
N THR A 262 7.39 -23.09 1.91
CA THR A 262 6.68 -21.87 1.52
C THR A 262 6.98 -21.56 0.06
N ALA A 263 5.98 -21.06 -0.67
CA ALA A 263 6.14 -20.61 -2.06
C ALA A 263 6.84 -19.24 -2.17
N GLN A 264 7.14 -18.59 -1.03
CA GLN A 264 7.76 -17.27 -0.98
C GLN A 264 9.28 -17.36 -1.02
N PRO A 265 9.97 -16.39 -1.64
CA PRO A 265 11.43 -16.34 -1.61
C PRO A 265 11.95 -16.24 -0.17
N LYS A 266 13.23 -16.58 0.03
CA LYS A 266 13.86 -16.45 1.36
C LYS A 266 14.06 -14.99 1.75
N GLU A 267 14.37 -14.15 0.77
CA GLU A 267 14.68 -12.74 0.90
C GLU A 267 14.20 -12.00 -0.35
N ILE A 268 13.86 -10.71 -0.21
CA ILE A 268 13.55 -9.82 -1.33
C ILE A 268 14.83 -9.09 -1.74
N LEU A 269 15.08 -9.07 -3.05
CA LEU A 269 16.17 -8.29 -3.65
C LEU A 269 15.69 -6.89 -4.02
N TYR A 270 16.43 -5.89 -3.57
CA TYR A 270 16.13 -4.48 -3.84
C TYR A 270 17.18 -3.87 -4.76
N PHE A 271 16.75 -2.94 -5.61
CA PHE A 271 17.61 -2.26 -6.58
C PHE A 271 17.65 -0.76 -6.30
N ASP A 272 18.82 -0.15 -6.42
CA ASP A 272 18.97 1.28 -6.22
C ASP A 272 18.24 2.09 -7.29
N THR A 273 17.56 3.16 -6.84
CA THR A 273 16.88 4.10 -7.71
C THR A 273 17.87 5.11 -8.32
N ASN A 274 17.76 5.35 -9.63
CA ASN A 274 18.68 6.23 -10.34
C ASN A 274 18.50 7.70 -9.92
N LYS A 275 19.52 8.27 -9.27
CA LYS A 275 19.50 9.65 -8.75
C LYS A 275 19.33 10.72 -9.84
N SER A 276 19.88 10.51 -11.04
CA SER A 276 19.73 11.46 -12.15
C SER A 276 18.29 11.50 -12.64
N MET A 277 17.65 10.33 -12.78
CA MET A 277 16.24 10.23 -13.16
C MET A 277 15.34 10.93 -12.15
N VAL A 278 15.64 10.78 -10.85
CA VAL A 278 14.89 11.43 -9.77
C VAL A 278 15.02 12.95 -9.84
N GLU A 279 16.23 13.47 -10.08
CA GLU A 279 16.45 14.91 -10.21
C GLU A 279 15.74 15.48 -11.46
N ASP A 280 15.78 14.78 -12.58
CA ASP A 280 15.05 15.15 -13.80
C ASP A 280 13.54 15.17 -13.56
N LEU A 281 13.01 14.16 -12.87
CA LEU A 281 11.60 14.08 -12.49
C LEU A 281 11.19 15.21 -11.55
N LYS A 282 12.01 15.51 -10.53
CA LYS A 282 11.78 16.64 -9.60
C LYS A 282 11.68 17.96 -10.37
N ASN A 283 12.63 18.21 -11.27
CA ASN A 283 12.65 19.42 -12.10
C ASN A 283 11.44 19.48 -13.04
N ARG A 284 11.01 18.34 -13.59
CA ARG A 284 9.81 18.26 -14.43
C ARG A 284 8.54 18.58 -13.64
N ILE A 285 8.36 17.97 -12.46
CA ILE A 285 7.20 18.22 -11.59
C ILE A 285 7.15 19.69 -11.19
N GLU A 286 8.27 20.26 -10.70
CA GLU A 286 8.32 21.67 -10.29
C GLU A 286 7.94 22.60 -11.45
N ARG A 287 8.49 22.37 -12.66
CA ARG A 287 8.14 23.16 -13.85
C ARG A 287 6.66 23.04 -14.23
N THR A 288 6.13 21.83 -14.26
CA THR A 288 4.72 21.59 -14.60
C THR A 288 3.79 22.26 -13.60
N LEU A 289 4.04 22.13 -12.30
CA LEU A 289 3.23 22.77 -11.27
C LEU A 289 3.28 24.30 -11.36
N LYS A 290 4.45 24.89 -11.65
CA LYS A 290 4.56 26.34 -11.87
C LYS A 290 3.71 26.80 -13.06
N CYS A 291 3.77 26.10 -14.19
CA CYS A 291 2.94 26.40 -15.35
C CYS A 291 1.44 26.26 -15.03
N LYS A 292 1.05 25.16 -14.35
CA LYS A 292 -0.34 24.92 -13.95
C LYS A 292 -0.88 26.00 -12.99
N LEU A 293 -0.06 26.45 -12.04
CA LEU A 293 -0.44 27.54 -11.15
C LEU A 293 -0.74 28.84 -11.92
N MET A 294 0.04 29.12 -12.97
CA MET A 294 -0.20 30.27 -13.85
C MET A 294 -1.49 30.10 -14.68
N GLU A 295 -1.75 28.89 -15.19
CA GLU A 295 -2.97 28.56 -15.92
C GLU A 295 -4.23 28.69 -15.05
N TRP A 296 -4.16 28.27 -13.78
CA TRP A 296 -5.28 28.37 -12.83
C TRP A 296 -5.60 29.81 -12.40
N ARG A 297 -4.69 30.77 -12.67
CA ARG A 297 -4.82 32.18 -12.27
C ARG A 297 -4.77 33.13 -13.48
N PRO A 298 -5.69 33.01 -14.45
CA PRO A 298 -5.61 33.76 -15.71
C PRO A 298 -5.75 35.28 -15.54
N LYS A 299 -6.36 35.74 -14.45
CA LYS A 299 -6.64 37.15 -14.18
C LYS A 299 -5.55 37.86 -13.37
N GLN A 300 -4.60 37.14 -12.79
CA GLN A 300 -3.61 37.69 -11.86
C GLN A 300 -2.20 37.16 -12.16
N PRO A 301 -1.17 38.01 -12.14
CA PRO A 301 0.20 37.54 -12.31
C PRO A 301 0.61 36.66 -11.13
N THR A 302 1.28 35.54 -11.43
CA THR A 302 1.88 34.68 -10.41
C THR A 302 3.32 35.12 -10.14
N ARG A 303 3.55 35.73 -8.97
CA ARG A 303 4.87 36.20 -8.54
C ARG A 303 5.52 35.15 -7.65
N TRP A 304 6.75 34.74 -7.97
CA TRP A 304 7.48 33.73 -7.22
C TRP A 304 8.41 34.35 -6.18
N ASN A 305 8.19 34.07 -4.91
CA ASN A 305 9.08 34.47 -3.81
C ASN A 305 10.26 33.50 -3.72
N ARG A 306 11.45 33.96 -4.14
CA ARG A 306 12.66 33.14 -4.21
C ARG A 306 13.22 32.79 -2.83
N GLN A 307 13.11 33.69 -1.87
CA GLN A 307 13.64 33.50 -0.51
C GLN A 307 12.84 32.40 0.20
N CYS A 308 11.51 32.50 0.22
CA CYS A 308 10.64 31.47 0.77
C CYS A 308 10.87 30.13 0.05
N THR A 309 10.92 30.13 -1.28
CA THR A 309 11.20 28.89 -2.05
C THR A 309 12.51 28.21 -1.63
N ALA A 310 13.58 28.97 -1.34
CA ALA A 310 14.85 28.40 -0.88
C ALA A 310 14.72 27.74 0.49
N ILE A 311 14.03 28.39 1.44
CA ILE A 311 13.75 27.86 2.78
C ILE A 311 12.92 26.58 2.68
N LEU A 312 11.83 26.59 1.88
CA LEU A 312 10.98 25.41 1.70
C LEU A 312 11.77 24.20 1.18
N ARG A 313 12.74 24.41 0.27
CA ARG A 313 13.60 23.32 -0.23
C ARG A 313 14.49 22.69 0.82
N GLN A 314 14.88 23.43 1.86
CA GLN A 314 15.67 22.91 2.97
C GLN A 314 14.80 22.16 3.99
N ILE A 315 13.54 22.56 4.15
CA ILE A 315 12.59 21.92 5.06
C ILE A 315 12.13 20.55 4.55
N LEU A 316 11.79 20.43 3.26
CA LEU A 316 11.15 19.21 2.73
C LEU A 316 11.93 17.90 2.98
N PRO A 317 13.27 17.83 2.81
CA PRO A 317 14.02 16.61 3.12
C PRO A 317 13.92 16.18 4.58
N LYS A 318 13.82 17.13 5.51
CA LYS A 318 13.75 16.87 6.96
C LYS A 318 12.41 16.28 7.37
N LEU A 319 11.34 16.62 6.64
CA LEU A 319 10.00 16.09 6.87
C LEU A 319 9.88 14.60 6.52
N GLU A 320 10.66 14.11 5.54
CA GLU A 320 10.66 12.68 5.19
C GLU A 320 11.17 11.80 6.32
N LEU A 321 12.18 12.28 7.08
CA LEU A 321 12.82 11.51 8.15
C LEU A 321 11.99 11.45 9.44
N GLY A 322 10.76 12.00 9.46
CA GLY A 322 9.84 11.90 10.59
C GLY A 322 10.27 12.65 11.86
N THR A 323 11.42 13.34 11.85
CA THR A 323 11.85 14.18 12.96
C THR A 323 11.12 15.50 12.93
N GLY A 324 9.96 15.55 13.60
CA GLY A 324 9.28 16.80 13.99
C GLY A 324 10.12 17.73 14.89
N SER A 325 11.41 17.43 15.12
CA SER A 325 12.30 18.11 16.06
C SER A 325 13.69 18.47 15.47
N LEU A 326 13.91 18.40 14.15
CA LEU A 326 15.22 18.66 13.55
C LEU A 326 15.18 19.67 12.40
N VAL A 327 14.32 20.69 12.48
CA VAL A 327 14.69 21.95 11.84
C VAL A 327 15.86 22.48 12.66
N SER A 328 17.04 22.60 12.04
CA SER A 328 18.18 23.30 12.63
C SER A 328 17.68 24.67 13.10
N THR A 329 18.11 25.12 14.28
CA THR A 329 17.75 26.43 14.84
C THR A 329 17.95 27.57 13.84
N GLU A 330 18.90 27.42 12.92
CA GLU A 330 19.18 28.37 11.84
C GLU A 330 18.07 28.44 10.79
N ASP A 331 17.54 27.31 10.30
CA ASP A 331 16.49 27.28 9.27
C ASP A 331 15.14 27.72 9.84
N GLU A 332 14.87 27.36 11.11
CA GLU A 332 13.73 27.88 11.89
C GLU A 332 13.83 29.40 11.99
N SER A 333 15.03 29.93 12.30
CA SER A 333 15.24 31.37 12.39
C SER A 333 15.03 32.12 11.07
N GLU A 334 15.41 31.53 9.92
CA GLU A 334 15.17 32.15 8.61
C GLU A 334 13.69 32.16 8.24
N PHE A 335 12.97 31.07 8.51
CA PHE A 335 11.53 31.00 8.28
C PHE A 335 10.77 31.94 9.21
N GLU A 336 11.11 31.98 10.51
CA GLU A 336 10.54 32.91 11.49
C GLU A 336 10.78 34.37 11.09
N ARG A 337 11.98 34.71 10.62
CA ARG A 337 12.26 36.05 10.09
C ARG A 337 11.39 36.38 8.89
N LEU A 338 11.09 35.42 8.02
CA LEU A 338 10.20 35.63 6.89
C LEU A 338 8.74 35.88 7.34
N LEU A 339 8.28 35.15 8.37
CA LEU A 339 6.96 35.33 8.98
C LEU A 339 6.77 36.73 9.61
N GLN A 340 7.86 37.40 10.02
CA GLN A 340 7.81 38.78 10.50
C GLN A 340 7.40 39.80 9.42
N PHE A 341 7.57 39.48 8.14
CA PHE A 341 7.25 40.37 7.02
C PHE A 341 6.06 39.90 6.18
N TYR A 342 5.68 38.62 6.28
CA TYR A 342 4.65 38.00 5.47
C TYR A 342 3.68 37.15 6.30
N TRP A 343 2.39 37.23 5.97
CA TRP A 343 1.43 36.16 6.23
C TRP A 343 1.67 35.02 5.24
N VAL A 344 2.14 33.89 5.73
CA VAL A 344 2.39 32.68 4.92
C VAL A 344 1.25 31.68 5.16
N SER A 345 0.59 31.24 4.09
CA SER A 345 -0.45 30.22 4.13
C SER A 345 -0.10 29.08 3.17
N GLY A 346 -0.07 27.86 3.70
CA GLY A 346 0.24 26.66 2.95
C GLY A 346 0.83 25.59 3.84
N PHE A 347 0.84 24.37 3.33
CA PHE A 347 1.33 23.20 4.06
C PHE A 347 2.05 22.25 3.11
N PRO A 348 3.03 21.48 3.61
CA PRO A 348 3.63 20.43 2.83
C PRO A 348 2.62 19.29 2.64
N ILE A 349 2.53 18.79 1.41
CA ILE A 349 1.82 17.55 1.10
C ILE A 349 2.84 16.47 0.72
N GLN A 350 2.54 15.25 1.14
CA GLN A 350 3.31 14.06 0.78
C GLN A 350 2.42 13.06 0.08
N LEU A 351 2.91 12.50 -1.01
CA LEU A 351 2.17 11.51 -1.80
C LEU A 351 3.13 10.53 -2.50
N PRO A 352 2.69 9.28 -2.75
CA PRO A 352 3.40 8.37 -3.64
C PRO A 352 3.41 8.91 -5.07
N TYR A 353 4.47 8.58 -5.82
CA TYR A 353 4.48 8.86 -7.25
C TYR A 353 3.65 7.82 -8.03
N THR A 354 2.58 8.29 -8.70
CA THR A 354 1.86 7.50 -9.71
C THR A 354 2.08 8.09 -11.09
N ASP A 355 1.66 9.34 -11.28
CA ASP A 355 1.71 10.07 -12.53
C ASP A 355 1.63 11.58 -12.27
N LEU A 356 2.02 12.37 -13.27
CA LEU A 356 2.08 13.82 -13.16
C LEU A 356 0.70 14.49 -13.01
N GLN A 357 -0.36 13.87 -13.53
CA GLN A 357 -1.72 14.41 -13.43
C GLN A 357 -2.26 14.26 -12.02
N SER A 358 -2.04 13.11 -11.38
CA SER A 358 -2.45 12.88 -9.99
C SER A 358 -1.79 13.88 -9.03
N ILE A 359 -0.48 14.15 -9.21
CA ILE A 359 0.22 15.20 -8.46
C ILE A 359 -0.41 16.57 -8.69
N THR A 360 -0.66 16.91 -9.96
CA THR A 360 -1.25 18.21 -10.34
C THR A 360 -2.63 18.40 -9.73
N ASN A 361 -3.45 17.35 -9.73
CA ASN A 361 -4.78 17.35 -9.12
C ASN A 361 -4.69 17.51 -7.59
N ALA A 362 -3.78 16.80 -6.92
CA ALA A 362 -3.57 16.93 -5.48
C ALA A 362 -3.17 18.37 -5.09
N VAL A 363 -2.25 18.98 -5.83
CA VAL A 363 -1.86 20.38 -5.60
C VAL A 363 -3.01 21.34 -5.89
N TYR A 364 -3.82 21.09 -6.93
CA TYR A 364 -5.00 21.91 -7.24
C TYR A 364 -6.01 21.89 -6.09
N GLN A 365 -6.30 20.70 -5.54
CA GLN A 365 -7.26 20.50 -4.46
C GLN A 365 -6.88 21.22 -3.15
N THR A 366 -5.61 21.60 -2.96
CA THR A 366 -5.20 22.42 -1.80
C THR A 366 -5.86 23.81 -1.78
N GLY A 367 -6.35 24.31 -2.92
CA GLY A 367 -7.00 25.63 -3.02
C GLY A 367 -6.08 26.82 -2.83
N ILE A 368 -4.78 26.62 -2.56
CA ILE A 368 -3.82 27.71 -2.29
C ILE A 368 -3.69 28.67 -3.48
N HIS A 369 -3.87 28.16 -4.70
CA HIS A 369 -3.86 28.93 -5.93
C HIS A 369 -4.98 29.97 -6.03
N SER A 370 -6.08 29.80 -5.28
CA SER A 370 -7.28 30.64 -5.35
C SER A 370 -7.22 31.90 -4.47
N SER A 371 -6.04 32.28 -3.94
CA SER A 371 -5.89 33.48 -3.10
C SER A 371 -6.47 34.74 -3.77
N GLU A 372 -7.37 35.43 -3.07
CA GLU A 372 -8.07 36.63 -3.56
C GLU A 372 -7.24 37.91 -3.40
N PHE A 373 -6.15 37.89 -2.61
CA PHE A 373 -5.36 39.09 -2.33
C PHE A 373 -4.53 39.54 -3.56
N PRO A 374 -4.68 40.79 -4.05
CA PRO A 374 -4.07 41.26 -5.31
C PRO A 374 -2.53 41.24 -5.35
N GLN A 375 -1.86 41.25 -4.19
CA GLN A 375 -0.39 41.24 -4.08
C GLN A 375 0.18 39.92 -3.56
N THR A 376 -0.59 38.83 -3.67
CA THR A 376 -0.12 37.50 -3.24
C THR A 376 1.10 37.05 -4.04
N GLU A 377 2.18 36.75 -3.33
CA GLU A 377 3.35 36.04 -3.84
C GLU A 377 3.21 34.53 -3.55
N PHE A 378 3.90 33.69 -4.31
CA PHE A 378 3.84 32.24 -4.17
C PHE A 378 5.24 31.66 -4.00
N ALA A 379 5.35 30.60 -3.22
CA ALA A 379 6.55 29.78 -3.14
C ALA A 379 6.18 28.33 -3.42
N LEU A 380 6.99 27.64 -4.22
CA LEU A 380 6.80 26.23 -4.53
C LEU A 380 8.15 25.52 -4.48
N ALA A 381 8.24 24.52 -3.61
CA ALA A 381 9.35 23.59 -3.57
C ALA A 381 8.85 22.16 -3.78
N VAL A 382 9.66 21.37 -4.48
CA VAL A 382 9.44 19.94 -4.68
C VAL A 382 10.68 19.19 -4.23
N TYR A 383 10.49 18.13 -3.47
CA TYR A 383 11.52 17.19 -3.06
C TYR A 383 11.02 15.77 -3.34
N ILE A 384 11.92 14.91 -3.82
CA ILE A 384 11.61 13.51 -4.03
C ILE A 384 12.62 12.70 -3.20
N HIS A 385 12.10 11.95 -2.25
CA HIS A 385 12.89 10.91 -1.59
C HIS A 385 12.76 9.61 -2.37
N ALA A 386 13.90 9.07 -2.79
CA ALA A 386 13.96 7.87 -3.61
C ALA A 386 14.29 6.67 -2.75
N TYR A 387 13.30 5.81 -2.53
CA TYR A 387 13.51 4.48 -1.97
C TYR A 387 13.93 3.50 -3.07
N PRO A 388 14.40 2.29 -2.72
CA PRO A 388 14.72 1.26 -3.70
C PRO A 388 13.54 0.90 -4.62
N ASN A 389 13.85 0.31 -5.77
CA ASN A 389 12.91 -0.16 -6.79
C ASN A 389 12.01 0.95 -7.37
N ASN A 390 12.50 2.19 -7.46
CA ASN A 390 11.76 3.36 -7.93
C ASN A 390 10.48 3.68 -7.14
N ILE A 391 10.42 3.29 -5.86
CA ILE A 391 9.38 3.74 -4.95
C ILE A 391 9.74 5.16 -4.51
N LEU A 392 8.90 6.14 -4.84
CA LEU A 392 9.21 7.56 -4.67
C LEU A 392 8.21 8.24 -3.73
N SER A 393 8.73 8.86 -2.66
CA SER A 393 7.96 9.78 -1.82
C SER A 393 8.12 11.20 -2.35
N ILE A 394 7.02 11.80 -2.81
CA ILE A 394 7.02 13.16 -3.33
C ILE A 394 6.52 14.10 -2.26
N TRP A 395 7.36 15.06 -1.90
CA TRP A 395 7.02 16.18 -1.05
C TRP A 395 6.86 17.44 -1.89
N ILE A 396 5.74 18.12 -1.70
CA ILE A 396 5.46 19.40 -2.35
C ILE A 396 5.05 20.39 -1.27
N TYR A 397 5.70 21.54 -1.25
CA TYR A 397 5.27 22.66 -0.43
C TYR A 397 4.90 23.81 -1.35
N LEU A 398 3.60 24.04 -1.50
CA LEU A 398 3.04 25.24 -2.10
C LEU A 398 2.60 26.20 -0.99
N ALA A 399 3.03 27.45 -1.04
CA ALA A 399 2.65 28.48 -0.09
C ALA A 399 2.25 29.77 -0.83
N SER A 400 1.24 30.45 -0.30
CA SER A 400 0.89 31.82 -0.64
C SER A 400 1.42 32.78 0.44
N LEU A 401 1.88 33.95 0.03
CA LEU A 401 2.51 34.94 0.88
C LEU A 401 1.88 36.31 0.63
N VAL A 402 1.46 36.98 1.71
CA VAL A 402 0.93 38.35 1.67
C VAL A 402 1.75 39.20 2.63
N ARG A 403 2.32 40.32 2.16
CA ARG A 403 3.10 41.21 3.04
C ARG A 403 2.21 41.83 4.11
N HIS A 404 2.75 41.97 5.32
CA HIS A 404 2.13 42.81 6.34
C HIS A 404 1.99 44.24 5.82
N GLN A 405 0.86 44.88 6.13
CA GLN A 405 0.60 46.28 5.76
C GLN A 405 1.22 47.25 6.74
#